data_AF-A0A847YJL9-F1
#
_entry.id   AF-A0A847YJL9-F1
#
_cell.length_a   1.000
_cell.length_b   1.000
_cell.length_c   1.000
_cell.angle_alpha   90.00
_cell.angle_beta   90.00
_cell.angle_gamma   90.00
#
_symmetry.space_group_name_H-M   'P 1'
#
loop_
_entity.id
_entity.type
_entity.pdbx_description
1 polymer ?
#
loop_
_entity_poly.entity_id
_entity_poly.type
_entity_poly.pdbx_seq_one_letter_code
_entity_poly.pdbx_strand_id
1 'polypeptide(L)'
;MNGSAPDPYAASPKLAALSPDELAQLMKRYEAGEKAPALIKEFGLRIAASELVMCFPPLVHPDHVCPYCGIPMVSRRPSQTQPSFYSHILPVFCPQCHHWDFDDCQCEHCQNIRENKLRQEEARKRRLIRKTFPFPDDNPRELSSLSLRERVLLGALLRTGLTGDYSRIKPLCEQKIKLSPREVYDSEIVDSLCRTGVIAIHPKSPIAAFTGDANDLFPRLFYPNRVSYYVNIRARFGSKDLLEFLIQPPKRAFDSCLTFERHELWKEIAFEECMEYLIYRLSLVNFPFAAGERTRSVFLDLLDHFATAQIFCFIGTAIGNAVARARGKTLSKKLAANSVVTDCQRQGVDALANHGDVATYPRDCKCPQSTLSSFFYDQVLKIGDRGLDFCPHQFWESKQQ
;
A
#
# COMPACT_ATOMS: atom_id res chain seq x y z
N MET A 1 -42.89 -4.34 -31.78
CA MET A 1 -43.39 -3.03 -32.20
C MET A 1 -42.17 -2.15 -32.43
N ASN A 2 -41.74 -2.02 -33.69
CA ASN A 2 -40.56 -1.28 -34.08
C ASN A 2 -40.88 0.22 -34.02
N GLY A 3 -40.58 0.88 -32.90
CA GLY A 3 -40.38 2.32 -32.90
C GLY A 3 -39.12 2.58 -33.71
N SER A 4 -39.26 3.05 -34.94
CA SER A 4 -38.15 3.57 -35.74
C SER A 4 -37.40 4.61 -34.90
N ALA A 5 -36.12 4.37 -34.63
CA ALA A 5 -35.28 5.36 -33.98
C ALA A 5 -35.38 6.69 -34.73
N PRO A 6 -35.47 7.85 -34.04
CA PRO A 6 -35.54 9.14 -34.71
C PRO A 6 -34.34 9.30 -35.65
N ASP A 7 -34.59 9.81 -36.85
CA ASP A 7 -33.55 10.05 -37.84
C ASP A 7 -32.44 10.92 -37.21
N PRO A 8 -31.20 10.40 -37.06
CA PRO A 8 -30.12 11.11 -36.41
C PRO A 8 -29.68 12.38 -37.14
N TYR A 9 -30.17 12.59 -38.37
CA TYR A 9 -29.89 13.74 -39.22
C TYR A 9 -31.05 14.75 -39.26
N ALA A 10 -32.17 14.47 -38.59
CA ALA A 10 -33.35 15.32 -38.66
C ALA A 10 -33.25 16.58 -37.78
N ALA A 11 -34.04 17.58 -38.14
CA ALA A 11 -34.25 18.77 -37.32
C ALA A 11 -34.88 18.41 -35.96
N SER A 12 -34.67 19.27 -34.96
CA SER A 12 -35.30 19.11 -33.65
C SER A 12 -36.84 19.01 -33.77
N PRO A 13 -37.53 18.22 -32.93
CA PRO A 13 -38.99 18.20 -32.87
C PRO A 13 -39.63 19.58 -32.67
N LYS A 14 -38.88 20.55 -32.13
CA LYS A 14 -39.30 21.95 -31.99
C LYS A 14 -39.56 22.65 -33.35
N LEU A 15 -39.01 22.13 -34.46
CA LEU A 15 -39.24 22.60 -35.82
C LEU A 15 -40.16 21.68 -36.63
N ALA A 16 -40.74 20.64 -36.03
CA ALA A 16 -41.58 19.65 -36.72
C ALA A 16 -42.88 20.24 -37.30
N ALA A 17 -43.28 21.44 -36.87
CA ALA A 17 -44.45 22.15 -37.40
C ALA A 17 -44.19 22.81 -38.77
N LEU A 18 -42.93 22.95 -39.19
CA LEU A 18 -42.56 23.53 -40.48
C LEU A 18 -42.56 22.45 -41.57
N SER A 19 -43.05 22.81 -42.76
CA SER A 19 -42.85 22.01 -43.96
C SER A 19 -41.36 21.97 -44.37
N PRO A 20 -40.92 20.98 -45.17
CA PRO A 20 -39.54 20.91 -45.66
C PRO A 20 -39.09 22.19 -46.38
N ASP A 21 -39.98 22.82 -47.16
CA ASP A 21 -39.71 24.05 -47.89
C ASP A 21 -39.57 25.26 -46.96
N GLU A 22 -40.43 25.37 -45.94
CA GLU A 22 -40.33 26.43 -44.93
C GLU A 22 -39.06 26.28 -44.08
N LEU A 23 -38.67 25.05 -43.73
CA LEU A 23 -37.43 24.78 -43.01
C LEU A 23 -36.21 25.15 -43.85
N ALA A 24 -36.19 24.80 -45.13
CA ALA A 24 -35.11 25.17 -46.05
C ALA A 24 -35.02 26.70 -46.22
N GLN A 25 -36.16 27.38 -46.31
CA GLN A 25 -36.23 28.83 -46.40
C GLN A 25 -35.73 29.52 -45.11
N LEU A 26 -36.13 29.01 -43.94
CA LEU A 26 -35.66 29.48 -42.64
C LEU A 26 -34.14 29.33 -42.50
N MET A 27 -33.60 28.16 -42.85
CA MET A 27 -32.16 27.88 -42.80
C MET A 27 -31.37 28.81 -43.73
N LYS A 28 -31.82 28.97 -44.99
CA LYS A 28 -31.18 29.86 -45.97
C LYS A 28 -31.12 31.31 -45.50
N ARG A 29 -32.21 31.80 -44.89
CA ARG A 29 -32.28 33.18 -44.35
C ARG A 29 -31.43 33.37 -43.10
N TYR A 30 -31.38 32.36 -42.24
CA TYR A 30 -30.48 32.36 -41.09
C TYR A 30 -29.00 32.37 -41.52
N GLU A 31 -28.63 31.58 -42.52
CA GLU A 31 -27.26 31.55 -43.07
C GLU A 31 -26.90 32.85 -43.80
N ALA A 32 -27.88 33.55 -44.38
CA ALA A 32 -27.71 34.88 -44.98
C ALA A 32 -27.51 36.02 -43.94
N GLY A 33 -27.57 35.73 -42.64
CA GLY A 33 -27.30 36.69 -41.57
C GLY A 33 -28.52 37.44 -41.03
N GLU A 34 -29.74 36.99 -41.34
CA GLU A 34 -30.94 37.58 -40.74
C GLU A 34 -31.03 37.29 -39.24
N LYS A 35 -31.51 38.28 -38.47
CA LYS A 35 -31.55 38.21 -37.00
C LYS A 35 -32.51 37.13 -36.52
N ALA A 36 -32.01 36.18 -35.72
CA ALA A 36 -32.79 35.06 -35.16
C ALA A 36 -34.15 35.45 -34.53
N PRO A 37 -34.29 36.56 -33.74
CA PRO A 37 -35.60 36.96 -33.20
C PRO A 37 -36.64 37.31 -34.27
N ALA A 38 -36.22 37.87 -35.41
CA ALA A 38 -37.12 38.22 -36.51
C ALA A 38 -37.64 36.95 -37.20
N LEU A 39 -36.73 36.01 -37.49
CA LEU A 39 -37.06 34.70 -38.07
C LEU A 39 -37.99 33.89 -37.17
N ILE A 40 -37.73 33.86 -35.85
CA ILE A 40 -38.59 33.14 -34.88
C ILE A 40 -40.03 33.67 -34.90
N LYS A 41 -40.19 35.00 -34.96
CA LYS A 41 -41.51 35.63 -35.00
C LYS A 41 -42.24 35.34 -36.31
N GLU A 42 -41.54 35.39 -37.43
CA GLU A 42 -42.11 35.19 -38.77
C GLU A 42 -42.55 33.74 -39.00
N PHE A 43 -41.73 32.77 -38.59
CA PHE A 43 -42.02 31.34 -38.72
C PHE A 43 -42.85 30.78 -37.54
N GLY A 44 -43.36 31.63 -36.65
CA GLY A 44 -44.25 31.25 -35.55
C GLY A 44 -43.62 30.30 -34.51
N LEU A 45 -42.30 30.34 -34.35
CA LEU A 45 -41.56 29.39 -33.52
C LEU A 45 -41.61 29.77 -32.03
N ARG A 46 -41.75 28.77 -31.16
CA ARG A 46 -41.76 28.94 -29.69
C ARG A 46 -40.42 28.54 -29.07
N ILE A 47 -39.34 29.20 -29.50
CA ILE A 47 -37.96 28.93 -29.04
C ILE A 47 -37.22 30.23 -28.76
N ALA A 48 -36.17 30.18 -27.94
CA ALA A 48 -35.31 31.34 -27.71
C ALA A 48 -34.39 31.59 -28.92
N ALA A 49 -34.00 32.85 -29.14
CA ALA A 49 -33.09 33.23 -30.24
C ALA A 49 -31.73 32.50 -30.18
N SER A 50 -31.23 32.22 -28.98
CA SER A 50 -30.02 31.43 -28.75
C SER A 50 -30.17 29.93 -29.07
N GLU A 51 -31.39 29.41 -29.16
CA GLU A 51 -31.66 28.00 -29.42
C GLU A 51 -31.92 27.67 -30.89
N LEU A 52 -32.19 28.69 -31.74
CA LEU A 52 -32.59 28.49 -33.13
C LEU A 52 -31.59 27.63 -33.91
N VAL A 53 -30.30 27.94 -33.83
CA VAL A 53 -29.24 27.20 -34.54
C VAL A 53 -29.06 25.77 -34.03
N MET A 54 -29.38 25.51 -32.76
CA MET A 54 -29.32 24.16 -32.17
C MET A 54 -30.49 23.28 -32.61
N CYS A 55 -31.54 23.87 -33.19
CA CYS A 55 -32.72 23.15 -33.66
C CYS A 55 -32.60 22.68 -35.12
N PHE A 56 -31.64 23.23 -35.90
CA PHE A 56 -31.42 22.84 -37.28
C PHE A 56 -30.79 21.45 -37.41
N PRO A 57 -31.01 20.75 -38.55
CA PRO A 57 -30.26 19.55 -38.90
C PRO A 57 -28.75 19.80 -38.82
N PRO A 58 -27.96 18.88 -38.25
CA PRO A 58 -26.52 19.05 -38.13
C PRO A 58 -25.84 19.00 -39.52
N LEU A 59 -24.58 19.45 -39.60
CA LEU A 59 -23.78 19.35 -40.83
C LEU A 59 -23.26 17.92 -40.97
N VAL A 60 -23.58 17.27 -42.08
CA VAL A 60 -23.13 15.89 -42.38
C VAL A 60 -21.78 15.95 -43.09
N HIS A 61 -20.84 15.09 -42.68
CA HIS A 61 -19.52 14.91 -43.30
C HIS A 61 -19.46 13.56 -44.01
N PRO A 62 -19.76 13.47 -45.32
CA PRO A 62 -19.87 12.18 -46.03
C PRO A 62 -18.55 11.40 -46.09
N ASP A 63 -17.44 12.12 -46.19
CA ASP A 63 -16.10 11.54 -46.29
C ASP A 63 -15.53 11.12 -44.93
N HIS A 64 -16.24 11.40 -43.84
CA HIS A 64 -15.81 11.09 -42.49
C HIS A 64 -16.85 10.22 -41.77
N VAL A 65 -16.59 8.92 -41.73
CA VAL A 65 -17.52 7.91 -41.21
C VAL A 65 -17.10 7.44 -39.81
N CYS A 66 -18.09 7.17 -38.96
CA CYS A 66 -17.85 6.66 -37.63
C CYS A 66 -17.23 5.24 -37.70
N PRO A 67 -16.10 4.98 -37.02
CA PRO A 67 -15.41 3.69 -37.09
C PRO A 67 -16.22 2.53 -36.49
N TYR A 68 -17.21 2.81 -35.63
CA TYR A 68 -18.03 1.78 -34.98
C TYR A 68 -19.35 1.48 -35.67
N CYS A 69 -20.00 2.47 -36.29
CA CYS A 69 -21.35 2.33 -36.86
C CYS A 69 -21.36 2.43 -38.39
N GLY A 70 -20.28 2.91 -39.00
CA GLY A 70 -20.17 3.09 -40.45
C GLY A 70 -21.00 4.23 -41.03
N ILE A 71 -21.70 5.02 -40.21
CA ILE A 71 -22.51 6.16 -40.67
C ILE A 71 -21.67 7.44 -40.80
N PRO A 72 -22.02 8.36 -41.71
CA PRO A 72 -21.41 9.70 -41.79
C PRO A 72 -21.53 10.45 -40.46
N MET A 73 -20.42 11.02 -40.00
CA MET A 73 -20.36 11.82 -38.78
C MET A 73 -20.91 13.22 -39.04
N VAL A 74 -21.25 13.92 -37.95
CA VAL A 74 -21.86 15.24 -38.01
C VAL A 74 -21.16 16.25 -37.11
N SER A 75 -21.28 17.53 -37.43
CA SER A 75 -20.93 18.62 -36.53
C SER A 75 -22.12 19.58 -36.35
N ARG A 76 -22.09 20.37 -35.28
CA ARG A 76 -23.08 21.42 -35.09
C ARG A 76 -22.93 22.49 -36.17
N ARG A 77 -24.00 23.23 -36.49
CA ARG A 77 -23.90 24.43 -37.33
C ARG A 77 -23.24 25.57 -36.55
N PRO A 78 -22.35 26.36 -37.18
CA PRO A 78 -21.77 27.53 -36.52
C PRO A 78 -22.85 28.56 -36.23
N SER A 79 -22.78 29.21 -35.06
CA SER A 79 -23.64 30.35 -34.76
C SER A 79 -23.22 31.58 -35.57
N GLN A 80 -24.15 32.51 -35.89
CA GLN A 80 -23.84 33.77 -36.56
C GLN A 80 -22.82 34.63 -35.78
N THR A 81 -22.74 34.45 -34.46
CA THR A 81 -21.80 35.16 -33.57
C THR A 81 -20.45 34.46 -33.42
N GLN A 82 -20.26 33.30 -34.05
CA GLN A 82 -19.02 32.54 -33.96
C GLN A 82 -18.04 33.01 -35.04
N PRO A 83 -16.78 33.39 -34.70
CA PRO A 83 -15.82 33.84 -35.69
C PRO A 83 -15.53 32.73 -36.70
N SER A 84 -15.43 33.10 -37.99
CA SER A 84 -15.25 32.16 -39.11
C SER A 84 -14.05 31.22 -38.94
N PHE A 85 -12.98 31.68 -38.29
CA PHE A 85 -11.78 30.87 -38.00
C PHE A 85 -12.07 29.65 -37.10
N TYR A 86 -13.11 29.70 -36.24
CA TYR A 86 -13.46 28.60 -35.34
C TYR A 86 -14.44 27.59 -35.95
N SER A 87 -14.90 27.80 -37.19
CA SER A 87 -15.87 26.92 -37.87
C SER A 87 -15.31 25.54 -38.19
N HIS A 88 -14.03 25.44 -38.53
CA HIS A 88 -13.32 24.17 -38.76
C HIS A 88 -12.95 23.40 -37.48
N ILE A 89 -13.20 23.99 -36.30
CA ILE A 89 -12.82 23.44 -34.99
C ILE A 89 -14.06 22.83 -34.30
N LEU A 90 -15.22 22.86 -34.95
CA LEU A 90 -16.43 22.28 -34.37
C LEU A 90 -16.26 20.77 -34.21
N PRO A 91 -16.42 20.23 -33.00
CA PRO A 91 -16.21 18.81 -32.77
C PRO A 91 -17.12 17.96 -33.64
N VAL A 92 -16.53 16.94 -34.25
CA VAL A 92 -17.24 15.97 -35.09
C VAL A 92 -17.62 14.78 -34.22
N PHE A 93 -18.89 14.37 -34.30
CA PHE A 93 -19.41 13.25 -33.55
C PHE A 93 -20.38 12.39 -34.36
N CYS A 94 -20.49 11.12 -34.00
CA CYS A 94 -21.45 10.19 -34.56
C CYS A 94 -22.82 10.43 -33.89
N PRO A 95 -23.88 10.72 -34.66
CA PRO A 95 -25.18 11.00 -34.07
C PRO A 95 -25.90 9.74 -33.54
N GLN A 96 -25.45 8.54 -33.92
CA GLN A 96 -26.03 7.27 -33.47
C GLN A 96 -25.38 6.72 -32.19
N CYS A 97 -24.05 6.66 -32.12
CA CYS A 97 -23.33 6.10 -30.96
C CYS A 97 -22.64 7.16 -30.09
N HIS A 98 -22.81 8.44 -30.42
CA HIS A 98 -22.20 9.58 -29.72
C HIS A 98 -20.66 9.48 -29.61
N HIS A 99 -20.01 8.76 -30.53
CA HIS A 99 -18.57 8.76 -30.66
C HIS A 99 -18.08 10.13 -31.10
N TRP A 100 -17.01 10.63 -30.50
CA TRP A 100 -16.36 11.88 -30.87
C TRP A 100 -15.00 11.55 -31.45
N ASP A 101 -14.62 12.25 -32.52
CA ASP A 101 -13.33 12.06 -33.18
C ASP A 101 -12.21 12.78 -32.42
N PHE A 102 -11.90 12.28 -31.22
CA PHE A 102 -10.71 12.65 -30.44
C PHE A 102 -10.35 11.54 -29.44
N ASP A 103 -9.10 11.56 -28.96
CA ASP A 103 -8.48 10.45 -28.22
C ASP A 103 -9.22 10.02 -26.94
N ASP A 104 -9.91 10.95 -26.28
CA ASP A 104 -10.55 10.77 -24.96
C ASP A 104 -12.08 10.63 -25.00
N CYS A 105 -12.65 10.26 -26.15
CA CYS A 105 -14.09 10.01 -26.31
C CYS A 105 -14.68 9.07 -25.21
N GLN A 106 -15.86 9.39 -24.68
CA GLN A 106 -16.54 8.66 -23.61
C GLN A 106 -17.75 7.85 -24.10
N CYS A 107 -17.85 7.54 -25.40
CA CYS A 107 -18.92 6.67 -25.87
C CYS A 107 -18.71 5.22 -25.41
N GLU A 108 -19.79 4.45 -25.39
CA GLU A 108 -19.79 3.05 -24.93
C GLU A 108 -18.73 2.19 -25.64
N HIS A 109 -18.58 2.34 -26.96
CA HIS A 109 -17.57 1.59 -27.72
C HIS A 109 -16.14 1.97 -27.34
N CYS A 110 -15.82 3.26 -27.21
CA CYS A 110 -14.48 3.71 -26.79
C CYS A 110 -14.16 3.25 -25.37
N GLN A 111 -15.12 3.37 -24.45
CA GLN A 111 -14.98 2.89 -23.08
C GLN A 111 -14.73 1.37 -23.05
N ASN A 112 -15.56 0.59 -23.74
CA ASN A 112 -15.39 -0.87 -23.83
C ASN A 112 -14.03 -1.26 -24.42
N ILE A 113 -13.52 -0.56 -25.44
CA ILE A 113 -12.18 -0.83 -26.00
C ILE A 113 -11.10 -0.54 -24.97
N ARG A 114 -11.16 0.60 -24.26
CA ARG A 114 -10.18 0.95 -23.21
C ARG A 114 -10.22 -0.05 -22.05
N GLU A 115 -11.41 -0.40 -21.58
CA GLU A 115 -11.60 -1.41 -20.54
C GLU A 115 -11.07 -2.77 -20.97
N ASN A 116 -11.36 -3.21 -22.20
CA ASN A 116 -10.85 -4.47 -22.73
C ASN A 116 -9.33 -4.47 -22.84
N LYS A 117 -8.71 -3.37 -23.27
CA LYS A 117 -7.24 -3.22 -23.30
C LYS A 117 -6.65 -3.33 -21.89
N LEU A 118 -7.23 -2.62 -20.91
CA LEU A 118 -6.81 -2.69 -19.50
C LEU A 118 -6.94 -4.11 -18.95
N ARG A 119 -8.09 -4.77 -19.16
CA ARG A 119 -8.34 -6.16 -18.74
C ARG A 119 -7.35 -7.13 -19.37
N GLN A 120 -7.04 -6.97 -20.65
CA GLN A 120 -6.04 -7.79 -21.36
C GLN A 120 -4.64 -7.57 -20.80
N GLU A 121 -4.25 -6.32 -20.53
CA GLU A 121 -2.95 -6.01 -19.93
C GLU A 121 -2.83 -6.61 -18.52
N GLU A 122 -3.85 -6.44 -17.68
CA GLU A 122 -3.89 -7.03 -16.35
C GLU A 122 -3.81 -8.55 -16.40
N ALA A 123 -4.54 -9.20 -17.31
CA ALA A 123 -4.48 -10.64 -17.52
C ALA A 123 -3.08 -11.10 -17.97
N ARG A 124 -2.44 -10.35 -18.88
CA ARG A 124 -1.05 -10.59 -19.31
C ARG A 124 -0.09 -10.50 -18.13
N LYS A 125 -0.13 -9.41 -17.36
CA LYS A 125 0.72 -9.20 -16.17
C LYS A 125 0.48 -10.29 -15.13
N ARG A 126 -0.77 -10.63 -14.86
CA ARG A 126 -1.15 -11.73 -13.95
C ARG A 126 -0.57 -13.08 -14.38
N ARG A 127 -0.60 -13.39 -15.68
CA ARG A 127 -0.02 -14.61 -16.23
C ARG A 127 1.50 -14.65 -16.03
N LEU A 128 2.19 -13.53 -16.26
CA LEU A 128 3.63 -13.41 -16.02
C LEU A 128 3.98 -13.62 -14.53
N ILE A 129 3.25 -12.98 -13.61
CA ILE A 129 3.43 -13.16 -12.15
C ILE A 129 3.30 -14.64 -11.77
N ARG A 130 2.23 -15.31 -12.22
CA ARG A 130 2.02 -16.74 -11.93
C ARG A 130 3.11 -17.65 -12.52
N LYS A 131 3.67 -17.28 -13.67
CA LYS A 131 4.76 -18.04 -14.31
C LYS A 131 6.08 -17.88 -13.55
N THR A 132 6.39 -16.67 -13.09
CA THR A 132 7.64 -16.37 -12.37
C THR A 132 7.59 -16.81 -10.91
N PHE A 133 6.44 -16.65 -10.27
CA PHE A 133 6.18 -17.03 -8.88
C PHE A 133 5.01 -18.03 -8.87
N PRO A 134 5.23 -19.29 -9.27
CA PRO A 134 4.22 -20.33 -9.17
C PRO A 134 3.96 -20.70 -7.70
N PHE A 135 2.85 -21.41 -7.45
CA PHE A 135 2.75 -22.17 -6.20
C PHE A 135 3.75 -23.34 -6.30
N PRO A 136 4.67 -23.50 -5.35
CA PRO A 136 5.66 -24.54 -5.35
C PRO A 136 4.98 -25.80 -4.83
N ASP A 137 4.65 -26.70 -5.75
CA ASP A 137 4.38 -28.09 -5.37
C ASP A 137 5.70 -28.86 -5.14
N ASP A 138 6.84 -28.35 -5.63
CA ASP A 138 8.06 -29.16 -5.80
C ASP A 138 9.14 -29.05 -4.71
N ASN A 139 9.06 -28.10 -3.76
CA ASN A 139 10.08 -28.05 -2.68
C ASN A 139 9.65 -27.28 -1.40
N PRO A 140 8.52 -27.65 -0.76
CA PRO A 140 8.17 -27.08 0.54
C PRO A 140 9.16 -27.53 1.62
N ARG A 141 9.45 -26.64 2.58
CA ARG A 141 10.31 -27.01 3.72
C ARG A 141 9.57 -27.85 4.73
N GLU A 142 10.24 -28.85 5.29
CA GLU A 142 9.67 -29.63 6.39
C GLU A 142 9.51 -28.77 7.64
N LEU A 143 8.35 -28.82 8.29
CA LEU A 143 8.09 -28.11 9.55
C LEU A 143 9.17 -28.41 10.61
N SER A 144 9.62 -29.67 10.69
CA SER A 144 10.66 -30.10 11.63
C SER A 144 12.03 -29.47 11.34
N SER A 145 12.29 -29.03 10.11
CA SER A 145 13.55 -28.40 9.69
C SER A 145 13.66 -26.92 10.06
N LEU A 146 12.57 -26.29 10.51
CA LEU A 146 12.59 -24.87 10.87
C LEU A 146 13.31 -24.68 12.21
N SER A 147 14.23 -23.73 12.23
CA SER A 147 14.89 -23.23 13.45
C SER A 147 13.91 -22.53 14.39
N LEU A 148 14.30 -22.33 15.64
CA LEU A 148 13.50 -21.57 16.61
C LEU A 148 13.17 -20.16 16.07
N ARG A 149 14.18 -19.46 15.55
CA ARG A 149 14.02 -18.11 14.97
C ARG A 149 12.99 -18.10 13.86
N GLU A 150 13.10 -19.01 12.88
CA GLU A 150 12.13 -19.09 11.78
C GLU A 150 10.69 -19.34 12.26
N ARG A 151 10.49 -20.24 13.23
CA ARG A 151 9.17 -20.54 13.78
C ARG A 151 8.56 -19.33 14.49
N VAL A 152 9.36 -18.61 15.27
CA VAL A 152 8.92 -17.42 16.01
C VAL A 152 8.59 -16.27 15.07
N LEU A 153 9.48 -15.98 14.13
CA LEU A 153 9.27 -14.93 13.13
C LEU A 153 8.03 -15.21 12.27
N LEU A 154 7.87 -16.46 11.83
CA LEU A 154 6.71 -16.87 11.05
C LEU A 154 5.42 -16.80 11.86
N GLY A 155 5.41 -17.30 13.09
CA GLY A 155 4.24 -17.25 13.97
C GLY A 155 3.76 -15.81 14.22
N ALA A 156 4.70 -14.90 14.46
CA ALA A 156 4.41 -13.47 14.59
C ALA A 156 3.82 -12.87 13.29
N LEU A 157 4.45 -13.15 12.15
CA LEU A 157 3.99 -12.68 10.83
C LEU A 157 2.58 -13.20 10.49
N LEU A 158 2.27 -14.44 10.85
CA LEU A 158 0.94 -15.01 10.63
C LEU A 158 -0.11 -14.34 11.52
N ARG A 159 0.21 -14.03 12.78
CA ARG A 159 -0.71 -13.33 13.68
C ARG A 159 -1.09 -11.92 13.20
N THR A 160 -0.20 -11.23 12.50
CA THR A 160 -0.47 -9.88 11.99
C THR A 160 -1.04 -9.86 10.59
N GLY A 161 -0.64 -10.81 9.74
CA GLY A 161 -0.83 -10.71 8.29
C GLY A 161 -1.75 -11.76 7.68
N LEU A 162 -2.08 -12.86 8.36
CA LEU A 162 -2.85 -13.94 7.73
C LEU A 162 -4.27 -13.48 7.36
N THR A 163 -4.72 -13.83 6.14
CA THR A 163 -6.10 -13.58 5.71
C THR A 163 -7.07 -14.51 6.42
N GLY A 164 -8.33 -14.08 6.62
CA GLY A 164 -9.33 -14.87 7.34
C GLY A 164 -9.72 -16.18 6.66
N ASP A 165 -9.45 -16.32 5.36
CA ASP A 165 -9.61 -17.55 4.58
C ASP A 165 -8.35 -18.43 4.59
N TYR A 166 -7.32 -18.07 5.37
CA TYR A 166 -6.06 -18.80 5.50
C TYR A 166 -5.29 -18.97 4.18
N SER A 167 -5.61 -18.18 3.15
CA SER A 167 -5.03 -18.36 1.81
C SER A 167 -3.68 -17.67 1.61
N ARG A 168 -3.42 -16.56 2.31
CA ARG A 168 -2.19 -15.77 2.14
C ARG A 168 -1.89 -14.88 3.34
N ILE A 169 -0.63 -14.48 3.43
CA ILE A 169 -0.16 -13.40 4.28
C ILE A 169 -0.29 -12.10 3.47
N LYS A 170 -1.02 -11.13 4.01
CA LYS A 170 -1.22 -9.81 3.40
C LYS A 170 0.10 -9.04 3.30
N PRO A 171 0.21 -8.12 2.33
CA PRO A 171 1.34 -7.19 2.25
C PRO A 171 1.59 -6.47 3.57
N LEU A 172 2.86 -6.25 3.92
CA LEU A 172 3.22 -5.54 5.16
C LEU A 172 2.54 -4.17 5.25
N CYS A 173 2.42 -3.44 4.14
CA CYS A 173 1.78 -2.12 4.11
C CYS A 173 0.26 -2.16 4.40
N GLU A 174 -0.38 -3.32 4.37
CA GLU A 174 -1.80 -3.51 4.70
C GLU A 174 -2.02 -4.02 6.13
N GLN A 175 -0.96 -4.37 6.86
CA GLN A 175 -1.05 -4.90 8.22
C GLN A 175 -1.31 -3.77 9.21
N LYS A 176 -2.40 -3.89 9.97
CA LYS A 176 -2.79 -2.88 10.98
C LYS A 176 -2.14 -3.10 12.34
N ILE A 177 -1.75 -4.34 12.61
CA ILE A 177 -1.13 -4.75 13.86
C ILE A 177 0.37 -4.70 13.66
N LYS A 178 1.07 -4.12 14.63
CA LYS A 178 2.52 -4.01 14.64
C LYS A 178 3.18 -5.39 14.73
N LEU A 179 3.92 -5.76 13.69
CA LEU A 179 4.63 -7.03 13.59
C LEU A 179 5.84 -7.06 14.52
N SER A 180 6.81 -6.18 14.29
CA SER A 180 8.03 -6.08 15.08
C SER A 180 8.21 -4.68 15.68
N PRO A 181 9.21 -4.45 16.55
CA PRO A 181 9.41 -3.15 17.18
C PRO A 181 9.70 -2.03 16.17
N ARG A 182 10.35 -2.31 15.03
CA ARG A 182 10.70 -1.30 14.03
C ARG A 182 10.35 -1.78 12.62
N GLU A 183 9.80 -0.90 11.79
CA GLU A 183 9.42 -1.23 10.40
C GLU A 183 10.59 -1.75 9.54
N VAL A 184 11.81 -1.29 9.82
CA VAL A 184 13.02 -1.80 9.14
C VAL A 184 13.20 -3.30 9.42
N TYR A 185 12.89 -3.73 10.64
CA TYR A 185 13.00 -5.13 11.04
C TYR A 185 11.85 -5.99 10.48
N ASP A 186 10.67 -5.42 10.21
CA ASP A 186 9.60 -6.13 9.46
C ASP A 186 10.09 -6.59 8.08
N SER A 187 10.87 -5.74 7.41
CA SER A 187 11.47 -6.06 6.12
C SER A 187 12.52 -7.16 6.24
N GLU A 188 13.34 -7.12 7.29
CA GLU A 188 14.35 -8.16 7.57
C GLU A 188 13.69 -9.51 7.88
N ILE A 189 12.59 -9.53 8.63
CA ILE A 189 11.81 -10.75 8.92
C ILE A 189 11.35 -11.39 7.61
N VAL A 190 10.67 -10.63 6.76
CA VAL A 190 10.14 -11.14 5.49
C VAL A 190 11.27 -11.59 4.57
N ASP A 191 12.34 -10.81 4.46
CA ASP A 191 13.49 -11.15 3.63
C ASP A 191 14.20 -12.41 4.12
N SER A 192 14.40 -12.56 5.43
CA SER A 192 14.99 -13.75 6.04
C SER A 192 14.14 -15.00 5.79
N LEU A 193 12.83 -14.92 5.99
CA LEU A 193 11.91 -16.03 5.74
C LEU A 193 11.79 -16.38 4.24
N CYS A 194 11.90 -15.39 3.35
CA CYS A 194 11.95 -15.62 1.89
C CYS A 194 13.25 -16.32 1.49
N ARG A 195 14.40 -15.81 1.93
CA ARG A 195 15.73 -16.36 1.61
C ARG A 195 15.88 -17.81 2.07
N THR A 196 15.28 -18.13 3.21
CA THR A 196 15.28 -19.49 3.78
C THR A 196 14.17 -20.39 3.22
N GLY A 197 13.36 -19.90 2.27
CA GLY A 197 12.31 -20.67 1.62
C GLY A 197 11.12 -21.03 2.53
N VAL A 198 10.98 -20.38 3.68
CA VAL A 198 9.89 -20.60 4.65
C VAL A 198 8.59 -19.96 4.16
N ILE A 199 8.70 -18.79 3.54
CA ILE A 199 7.60 -18.13 2.82
C ILE A 199 8.04 -17.83 1.40
N ALA A 200 7.07 -17.61 0.53
CA ALA A 200 7.35 -17.20 -0.84
C ALA A 200 6.23 -16.30 -1.39
N ILE A 201 6.55 -15.58 -2.48
CA ILE A 201 5.66 -14.57 -3.06
C ILE A 201 4.42 -15.23 -3.63
N HIS A 202 3.27 -14.78 -3.18
CA HIS A 202 1.98 -15.32 -3.58
C HIS A 202 1.66 -14.96 -5.05
N PRO A 203 1.27 -15.93 -5.91
CA PRO A 203 0.97 -15.67 -7.34
C PRO A 203 -0.21 -14.71 -7.57
N LYS A 204 -1.09 -14.59 -6.56
CA LYS A 204 -2.19 -13.62 -6.50
C LYS A 204 -1.82 -12.26 -5.84
N SER A 205 -0.53 -11.94 -5.69
CA SER A 205 -0.09 -10.62 -5.20
C SER A 205 -0.64 -9.47 -6.05
N PRO A 206 -0.85 -8.27 -5.50
CA PRO A 206 -1.30 -7.11 -6.28
C PRO A 206 -0.37 -6.82 -7.47
N ILE A 207 -0.91 -6.53 -8.66
CA ILE A 207 -0.09 -6.24 -9.85
C ILE A 207 0.76 -4.98 -9.62
N ALA A 208 0.19 -3.97 -8.95
CA ALA A 208 0.88 -2.73 -8.60
C ALA A 208 2.06 -2.90 -7.61
N ALA A 209 2.27 -4.10 -7.06
CA ALA A 209 3.43 -4.40 -6.24
C ALA A 209 4.68 -4.73 -7.07
N PHE A 210 4.52 -4.98 -8.37
CA PHE A 210 5.59 -5.32 -9.31
C PHE A 210 5.91 -4.14 -10.22
N THR A 211 7.17 -4.04 -10.64
CA THR A 211 7.68 -2.96 -11.50
C THR A 211 8.61 -3.53 -12.57
N GLY A 212 9.20 -2.66 -13.39
CA GLY A 212 10.16 -3.05 -14.42
C GLY A 212 9.55 -3.30 -15.80
N ASP A 213 8.33 -2.80 -16.07
CA ASP A 213 7.69 -2.87 -17.40
C ASP A 213 8.58 -2.22 -18.48
N ALA A 214 9.26 -1.11 -18.18
CA ALA A 214 10.09 -0.38 -19.15
C ALA A 214 11.40 -1.09 -19.55
N ASN A 215 11.88 -2.03 -18.73
CA ASN A 215 13.18 -2.67 -18.89
C ASN A 215 13.07 -4.20 -19.09
N ASP A 216 11.88 -4.72 -19.41
CA ASP A 216 11.59 -6.16 -19.51
C ASP A 216 11.94 -6.99 -18.26
N LEU A 217 12.00 -6.33 -17.10
CA LEU A 217 12.30 -6.96 -15.81
C LEU A 217 11.04 -7.33 -15.03
N PHE A 218 9.85 -6.96 -15.51
CA PHE A 218 8.59 -7.37 -14.89
C PHE A 218 8.41 -8.91 -15.00
N PRO A 219 8.02 -9.64 -13.92
CA PRO A 219 7.73 -9.20 -12.56
C PRO A 219 8.89 -9.45 -11.57
N ARG A 220 10.14 -9.58 -12.04
CA ARG A 220 11.31 -9.87 -11.18
C ARG A 220 11.66 -8.71 -10.24
N LEU A 221 11.29 -7.48 -10.61
CA LEU A 221 11.39 -6.33 -9.73
C LEU A 221 10.05 -6.09 -9.02
N PHE A 222 10.08 -5.99 -7.69
CA PHE A 222 8.90 -5.80 -6.87
C PHE A 222 9.24 -5.11 -5.54
N TYR A 223 8.22 -4.59 -4.87
CA TYR A 223 8.32 -4.01 -3.54
C TYR A 223 7.95 -5.06 -2.48
N PRO A 224 8.89 -5.53 -1.64
CA PRO A 224 8.62 -6.57 -0.64
C PRO A 224 7.46 -6.24 0.30
N ASN A 225 7.33 -4.97 0.69
CA ASN A 225 6.24 -4.54 1.57
C ASN A 225 4.84 -4.49 0.90
N ARG A 226 4.74 -4.64 -0.43
CA ARG A 226 3.48 -4.56 -1.20
C ARG A 226 3.03 -5.89 -1.81
N VAL A 227 3.89 -6.91 -1.85
CA VAL A 227 3.51 -8.25 -2.32
C VAL A 227 2.85 -9.04 -1.20
N SER A 228 2.02 -10.02 -1.55
CA SER A 228 1.48 -10.99 -0.61
C SER A 228 2.38 -12.22 -0.55
N TYR A 229 2.33 -12.97 0.55
CA TYR A 229 3.14 -14.18 0.74
C TYR A 229 2.24 -15.40 1.02
N TYR A 230 2.75 -16.61 0.82
CA TYR A 230 2.20 -17.83 1.41
C TYR A 230 3.29 -18.58 2.18
N VAL A 231 2.84 -19.46 3.06
CA VAL A 231 3.71 -20.36 3.83
C VAL A 231 4.13 -21.53 2.94
N ASN A 232 5.43 -21.69 2.73
CA ASN A 232 6.04 -22.75 1.92
C ASN A 232 6.56 -23.88 2.82
N ILE A 233 5.67 -24.44 3.64
CA ILE A 233 6.01 -25.48 4.62
C ILE A 233 5.13 -26.70 4.41
N ARG A 234 5.74 -27.89 4.45
CA ARG A 234 5.06 -29.18 4.51
C ARG A 234 5.02 -29.68 5.96
N ALA A 235 3.88 -30.24 6.32
CA ALA A 235 3.67 -30.94 7.57
C ALA A 235 2.85 -32.21 7.35
N ARG A 236 2.75 -33.05 8.39
CA ARG A 236 1.99 -34.31 8.34
C ARG A 236 0.47 -34.12 8.40
N PHE A 237 0.01 -32.91 8.73
CA PHE A 237 -1.38 -32.51 8.83
C PHE A 237 -1.72 -31.47 7.75
N GLY A 238 -3.02 -31.21 7.57
CA GLY A 238 -3.51 -30.33 6.51
C GLY A 238 -3.01 -28.89 6.65
N SER A 239 -3.05 -28.12 5.56
CA SER A 239 -2.54 -26.75 5.50
C SER A 239 -3.21 -25.82 6.53
N LYS A 240 -4.52 -25.99 6.78
CA LYS A 240 -5.24 -25.19 7.78
C LYS A 240 -4.72 -25.48 9.20
N ASP A 241 -4.64 -26.75 9.56
CA ASP A 241 -4.12 -27.18 10.86
C ASP A 241 -2.66 -26.73 11.07
N LEU A 242 -1.87 -26.69 9.98
CA LEU A 242 -0.51 -26.14 10.01
C LEU A 242 -0.49 -24.66 10.35
N LEU A 243 -1.32 -23.86 9.70
CA LEU A 243 -1.37 -22.43 9.98
C LEU A 243 -1.87 -22.17 11.40
N GLU A 244 -2.87 -22.91 11.87
CA GLU A 244 -3.35 -22.85 13.26
C GLU A 244 -2.24 -23.24 14.25
N PHE A 245 -1.50 -24.32 13.97
CA PHE A 245 -0.33 -24.75 14.77
C PHE A 245 0.76 -23.68 14.82
N LEU A 246 1.04 -22.98 13.72
CA LEU A 246 2.08 -21.95 13.67
C LEU A 246 1.65 -20.65 14.38
N ILE A 247 0.37 -20.29 14.29
CA ILE A 247 -0.20 -19.11 14.96
C ILE A 247 -0.29 -19.33 16.47
N GLN A 248 -0.71 -20.52 16.87
CA GLN A 248 -0.92 -20.89 18.27
C GLN A 248 -0.27 -22.26 18.54
N PRO A 249 1.06 -22.29 18.64
CA PRO A 249 1.78 -23.52 18.89
C PRO A 249 1.38 -24.12 20.25
N PRO A 250 1.32 -25.46 20.37
CA PRO A 250 1.03 -26.09 21.65
C PRO A 250 2.11 -25.74 22.67
N LYS A 251 1.77 -25.74 23.96
CA LYS A 251 2.69 -25.33 25.04
C LYS A 251 4.07 -26.00 25.01
N ARG A 252 4.17 -27.21 24.47
CA ARG A 252 5.42 -27.98 24.39
C ARG A 252 6.20 -27.82 23.07
N ALA A 253 5.70 -27.01 22.13
CA ALA A 253 6.26 -26.89 20.78
C ALA A 253 7.72 -26.43 20.74
N PHE A 254 8.16 -25.70 21.78
CA PHE A 254 9.50 -25.15 21.89
C PHE A 254 10.33 -25.79 23.00
N ASP A 255 9.80 -26.79 23.72
CA ASP A 255 10.46 -27.37 24.90
C ASP A 255 11.82 -28.00 24.54
N SER A 256 11.95 -28.53 23.32
CA SER A 256 13.18 -29.14 22.79
C SER A 256 14.19 -28.14 22.23
N CYS A 257 13.86 -26.85 22.12
CA CYS A 257 14.79 -25.84 21.60
C CYS A 257 15.92 -25.57 22.59
N LEU A 258 17.12 -25.35 22.06
CA LEU A 258 18.31 -25.16 22.87
C LEU A 258 18.24 -23.82 23.62
N THR A 259 18.76 -23.80 24.85
CA THR A 259 18.81 -22.58 25.68
C THR A 259 19.54 -21.43 24.97
N PHE A 260 20.65 -21.72 24.30
CA PHE A 260 21.41 -20.74 23.55
C PHE A 260 20.60 -20.12 22.39
N GLU A 261 19.84 -20.92 21.64
CA GLU A 261 18.97 -20.37 20.57
C GLU A 261 17.90 -19.43 21.12
N ARG A 262 17.33 -19.76 22.29
CA ARG A 262 16.36 -18.89 22.97
C ARG A 262 17.02 -17.59 23.44
N HIS A 263 18.23 -17.68 23.98
CA HIS A 263 19.01 -16.52 24.41
C HIS A 263 19.28 -15.56 23.25
N GLU A 264 19.85 -16.05 22.15
CA GLU A 264 20.19 -15.23 20.99
C GLU A 264 18.96 -14.52 20.42
N LEU A 265 17.85 -15.25 20.25
CA LEU A 265 16.62 -14.68 19.74
C LEU A 265 16.00 -13.67 20.71
N TRP A 266 16.10 -13.90 22.02
CA TRP A 266 15.64 -12.91 22.99
C TRP A 266 16.48 -11.65 22.90
N LYS A 267 17.81 -11.76 22.86
CA LYS A 267 18.70 -10.61 22.76
C LYS A 267 18.44 -9.81 21.48
N GLU A 268 18.19 -10.48 20.35
CA GLU A 268 17.76 -9.89 19.09
C GLU A 268 16.44 -9.08 19.26
N ILE A 269 15.40 -9.69 19.81
CA ILE A 269 14.10 -9.04 20.03
C ILE A 269 14.23 -7.87 21.01
N ALA A 270 14.93 -8.06 22.13
CA ALA A 270 15.13 -7.05 23.17
C ALA A 270 15.91 -5.85 22.65
N PHE A 271 16.88 -6.07 21.75
CA PHE A 271 17.60 -5.00 21.07
C PHE A 271 16.65 -4.14 20.23
N GLU A 272 15.80 -4.77 19.42
CA GLU A 272 14.80 -4.07 18.61
C GLU A 272 13.82 -3.27 19.48
N GLU A 273 13.43 -3.82 20.64
CA GLU A 273 12.57 -3.13 21.62
C GLU A 273 13.25 -1.90 22.25
N CYS A 274 14.53 -2.02 22.63
CA CYS A 274 15.33 -0.88 23.11
C CYS A 274 15.46 0.21 22.05
N MET A 275 15.71 -0.18 20.81
CA MET A 275 15.90 0.76 19.71
C MET A 275 14.63 1.52 19.35
N GLU A 276 13.48 0.86 19.30
CA GLU A 276 12.21 1.55 19.10
C GLU A 276 11.95 2.54 20.23
N TYR A 277 12.11 2.11 21.48
CA TYR A 277 11.86 2.97 22.64
C TYR A 277 12.78 4.21 22.63
N LEU A 278 14.06 4.04 22.31
CA LEU A 278 15.00 5.14 22.16
C LEU A 278 14.55 6.14 21.07
N ILE A 279 14.23 5.65 19.87
CA ILE A 279 13.81 6.48 18.73
C ILE A 279 12.51 7.22 19.07
N TYR A 280 11.53 6.52 19.64
CA TYR A 280 10.28 7.10 20.11
C TYR A 280 10.53 8.22 21.12
N ARG A 281 11.30 7.98 22.19
CA ARG A 281 11.55 8.97 23.23
C ARG A 281 12.35 10.19 22.72
N LEU A 282 13.28 9.99 21.79
CA LEU A 282 14.01 11.09 21.13
C LEU A 282 13.09 11.93 20.22
N SER A 283 12.11 11.31 19.56
CA SER A 283 11.12 12.01 18.74
C SER A 283 10.27 12.97 19.56
N LEU A 284 9.91 12.60 20.80
CA LEU A 284 9.09 13.44 21.70
C LEU A 284 9.78 14.77 22.05
N VAL A 285 11.12 14.80 21.97
CA VAL A 285 11.94 16.00 22.24
C VAL A 285 12.52 16.62 20.97
N ASN A 286 12.08 16.18 19.78
CA ASN A 286 12.52 16.65 18.47
C ASN A 286 14.04 16.56 18.27
N PHE A 287 14.65 15.47 18.75
CA PHE A 287 16.07 15.21 18.58
C PHE A 287 16.27 14.29 17.36
N PRO A 288 16.92 14.76 16.29
CA PRO A 288 17.17 13.92 15.12
C PRO A 288 18.18 12.84 15.50
N PHE A 289 17.83 11.59 15.24
CA PHE A 289 18.66 10.43 15.59
C PHE A 289 18.67 9.41 14.47
N ALA A 290 19.87 8.92 14.17
CA ALA A 290 20.10 7.79 13.29
C ALA A 290 21.06 6.84 14.01
N ALA A 291 20.61 5.61 14.25
CA ALA A 291 21.42 4.60 14.92
C ALA A 291 22.57 4.17 14.00
N GLY A 292 23.79 4.14 14.55
CA GLY A 292 24.96 3.57 13.88
C GLY A 292 25.46 2.31 14.59
N GLU A 293 26.57 1.74 14.10
CA GLU A 293 27.20 0.54 14.68
C GLU A 293 27.52 0.69 16.17
N ARG A 294 27.99 1.87 16.59
CA ARG A 294 28.26 2.17 18.00
C ARG A 294 27.00 2.04 18.86
N THR A 295 25.85 2.52 18.37
CA THR A 295 24.59 2.36 19.08
C THR A 295 24.26 0.88 19.24
N ARG A 296 24.41 0.09 18.17
CA ARG A 296 24.18 -1.35 18.21
C ARG A 296 25.05 -2.03 19.28
N SER A 297 26.35 -1.80 19.27
CA SER A 297 27.28 -2.38 20.25
C SER A 297 26.85 -2.05 21.69
N VAL A 298 26.66 -0.76 22.00
CA VAL A 298 26.32 -0.32 23.37
C VAL A 298 25.06 -1.00 23.89
N PHE A 299 24.00 -1.06 23.08
CA PHE A 299 22.74 -1.66 23.54
C PHE A 299 22.81 -3.19 23.64
N LEU A 300 23.59 -3.86 22.78
CA LEU A 300 23.84 -5.30 22.92
C LEU A 300 24.66 -5.61 24.17
N ASP A 301 25.68 -4.80 24.48
CA ASP A 301 26.50 -4.93 25.69
C ASP A 301 25.65 -4.71 26.95
N LEU A 302 24.73 -3.73 26.93
CA LEU A 302 23.79 -3.51 28.04
C LEU A 302 22.85 -4.71 28.23
N LEU A 303 22.39 -5.33 27.15
CA LEU A 303 21.47 -6.48 27.21
C LEU A 303 22.11 -7.77 27.75
N ASP A 304 23.43 -7.84 27.84
CA ASP A 304 24.13 -8.94 28.53
C ASP A 304 23.97 -8.87 30.05
N HIS A 305 23.60 -7.71 30.59
CA HIS A 305 23.60 -7.46 32.03
C HIS A 305 22.26 -6.95 32.58
N PHE A 306 21.44 -6.34 31.73
CA PHE A 306 20.23 -5.63 32.16
C PHE A 306 18.99 -6.12 31.41
N ALA A 307 17.85 -6.05 32.09
CA ALA A 307 16.55 -6.25 31.47
C ALA A 307 16.18 -5.10 30.52
N THR A 308 15.32 -5.36 29.54
CA THR A 308 14.86 -4.34 28.59
C THR A 308 14.21 -3.15 29.31
N ALA A 309 13.41 -3.39 30.35
CA ALA A 309 12.78 -2.36 31.16
C ALA A 309 13.78 -1.51 31.96
N GLN A 310 14.93 -2.06 32.37
CA GLN A 310 16.00 -1.30 33.02
C GLN A 310 16.72 -0.40 32.01
N ILE A 311 16.94 -0.90 30.80
CA ILE A 311 17.51 -0.10 29.70
C ILE A 311 16.57 1.05 29.32
N PHE A 312 15.25 0.86 29.39
CA PHE A 312 14.29 1.97 29.23
C PHE A 312 14.48 3.07 30.28
N CYS A 313 14.84 2.71 31.51
CA CYS A 313 15.19 3.68 32.56
C CYS A 313 16.46 4.46 32.17
N PHE A 314 17.52 3.78 31.72
CA PHE A 314 18.74 4.44 31.23
C PHE A 314 18.46 5.42 30.10
N ILE A 315 17.64 5.03 29.12
CA ILE A 315 17.20 5.88 28.01
C ILE A 315 16.47 7.11 28.54
N GLY A 316 15.51 6.93 29.45
CA GLY A 316 14.72 8.01 30.03
C GLY A 316 15.58 9.05 30.74
N THR A 317 16.49 8.59 31.59
CA THR A 317 17.44 9.45 32.32
C THR A 317 18.41 10.16 31.38
N ALA A 318 18.98 9.43 30.41
CA ALA A 318 19.91 9.99 29.43
C ALA A 318 19.26 11.09 28.56
N ILE A 319 18.00 10.92 28.15
CA ILE A 319 17.26 11.95 27.41
C ILE A 319 17.00 13.18 28.29
N GLY A 320 16.62 13.00 29.55
CA GLY A 320 16.46 14.12 30.49
C GLY A 320 17.72 14.98 30.60
N ASN A 321 18.88 14.32 30.76
CA ASN A 321 20.18 14.98 30.80
C ASN A 321 20.52 15.69 29.48
N ALA A 322 20.28 15.03 28.33
CA ALA A 322 20.54 15.62 27.02
C ALA A 322 19.67 16.86 26.74
N VAL A 323 18.39 16.85 27.15
CA VAL A 323 17.49 18.01 27.05
C VAL A 323 18.00 19.16 27.91
N ALA A 324 18.44 18.90 29.13
CA ALA A 324 19.01 19.93 30.01
C ALA A 324 20.23 20.61 29.37
N ARG A 325 21.16 19.83 28.81
CA ARG A 325 22.36 20.34 28.10
C ARG A 325 22.01 21.12 26.83
N ALA A 326 21.00 20.69 26.08
CA ALA A 326 20.55 21.39 24.88
C ALA A 326 19.88 22.74 25.20
N ARG A 327 19.10 22.82 26.29
CA ARG A 327 18.48 24.07 26.76
C ARG A 327 19.51 25.11 27.20
N GLY A 328 20.62 24.67 27.79
CA GLY A 328 21.77 25.53 28.11
C GLY A 328 22.54 26.06 26.90
N LYS A 329 22.10 25.76 25.66
CA LYS A 329 22.81 26.04 24.39
C LYS A 329 24.23 25.45 24.32
N THR A 330 24.53 24.48 25.18
CA THR A 330 25.84 23.84 25.24
C THR A 330 26.08 22.88 24.08
N LEU A 331 25.00 22.27 23.55
CA LEU A 331 25.06 21.29 22.47
C LEU A 331 23.96 21.52 21.43
N SER A 332 24.27 21.23 20.17
CA SER A 332 23.25 21.13 19.13
C SER A 332 22.34 19.92 19.39
N LYS A 333 21.10 19.95 18.89
CA LYS A 333 20.15 18.82 19.05
C LYS A 333 20.70 17.48 18.56
N LYS A 334 21.49 17.49 17.47
CA LYS A 334 22.15 16.31 16.92
C LYS A 334 23.23 15.76 17.87
N LEU A 335 24.06 16.64 18.45
CA LEU A 335 25.06 16.24 19.43
C LEU A 335 24.42 15.77 20.75
N ALA A 336 23.34 16.43 21.18
CA ALA A 336 22.57 16.01 22.34
C ALA A 336 21.96 14.62 22.14
N ALA A 337 21.39 14.32 20.97
CA ALA A 337 20.88 13.00 20.62
C ALA A 337 21.97 11.91 20.71
N ASN A 338 23.15 12.16 20.14
CA ASN A 338 24.27 11.20 20.20
C ASN A 338 24.80 11.01 21.62
N SER A 339 24.74 12.04 22.48
CA SER A 339 25.16 11.94 23.87
C SER A 339 24.29 10.98 24.70
N VAL A 340 23.04 10.74 24.29
CA VAL A 340 22.12 9.82 24.97
C VAL A 340 22.69 8.40 25.00
N VAL A 341 23.26 7.93 23.89
CA VAL A 341 23.85 6.59 23.80
C VAL A 341 25.06 6.46 24.73
N THR A 342 25.95 7.45 24.74
CA THR A 342 27.10 7.50 25.64
C THR A 342 26.67 7.54 27.10
N ASP A 343 25.63 8.31 27.43
CA ASP A 343 25.09 8.40 28.78
C ASP A 343 24.42 7.08 29.21
N CYS A 344 23.77 6.34 28.31
CA CYS A 344 23.25 4.99 28.60
C CYS A 344 24.40 4.02 28.92
N GLN A 345 25.47 4.05 28.12
CA GLN A 345 26.66 3.23 28.35
C GLN A 345 27.28 3.53 29.73
N ARG A 346 27.48 4.81 30.06
CA ARG A 346 28.02 5.23 31.36
C ARG A 346 27.14 4.74 32.50
N GLN A 347 25.83 4.93 32.40
CA GLN A 347 24.87 4.45 33.42
C GLN A 347 24.96 2.93 33.61
N GLY A 348 25.13 2.14 32.55
CA GLY A 348 25.32 0.69 32.66
C GLY A 348 26.60 0.31 33.41
N VAL A 349 27.72 0.99 33.13
CA VAL A 349 28.99 0.78 33.84
C VAL A 349 28.86 1.14 35.32
N ASP A 350 28.25 2.29 35.62
CA ASP A 350 28.03 2.75 36.99
C ASP A 350 27.09 1.79 37.75
N ALA A 351 26.06 1.26 37.09
CA ALA A 351 25.15 0.29 37.68
C ALA A 351 25.85 -1.04 37.98
N LEU A 352 26.69 -1.55 37.07
CA LEU A 352 27.49 -2.76 37.31
C LEU A 352 28.43 -2.60 38.51
N ALA A 353 29.04 -1.43 38.68
CA ALA A 353 29.90 -1.14 39.83
C ALA A 353 29.11 -1.12 41.16
N ASN A 354 27.81 -0.82 41.12
CA ASN A 354 26.93 -0.71 42.28
C ASN A 354 25.97 -1.92 42.41
N HIS A 355 26.39 -3.12 42.00
CA HIS A 355 25.63 -4.38 42.09
C HIS A 355 24.35 -4.48 41.23
N GLY A 356 24.18 -3.61 40.24
CA GLY A 356 23.12 -3.73 39.23
C GLY A 356 21.72 -3.37 39.71
N ASP A 357 21.58 -2.71 40.87
CA ASP A 357 20.28 -2.26 41.37
C ASP A 357 19.76 -1.07 40.54
N VAL A 358 18.97 -1.39 39.53
CA VAL A 358 18.41 -0.43 38.57
C VAL A 358 16.90 -0.61 38.51
N ALA A 359 16.19 0.50 38.73
CA ALA A 359 14.74 0.54 38.59
C ALA A 359 14.29 0.17 37.17
N THR A 360 13.21 -0.60 37.07
CA THR A 360 12.55 -0.91 35.80
C THR A 360 11.61 0.22 35.40
N TYR A 361 11.64 0.63 34.14
CA TYR A 361 10.65 1.56 33.59
C TYR A 361 9.63 0.79 32.75
N PRO A 362 8.32 0.99 32.99
CA PRO A 362 7.31 0.38 32.16
C PRO A 362 7.35 0.98 30.76
N ARG A 363 6.85 0.21 29.81
CA ARG A 363 6.72 0.65 28.43
C ARG A 363 5.67 1.76 28.32
N ASP A 364 5.92 2.74 27.45
CA ASP A 364 4.97 3.82 27.18
C ASP A 364 3.75 3.26 26.41
N CYS A 365 2.53 3.59 26.82
CA CYS A 365 1.32 3.09 26.17
C CYS A 365 1.20 3.53 24.70
N LYS A 366 1.86 4.62 24.30
CA LYS A 366 1.94 5.09 22.92
C LYS A 366 3.06 4.45 22.11
N CYS A 367 3.89 3.64 22.74
CA CYS A 367 4.92 2.82 22.11
C CYS A 367 4.70 1.36 22.55
N PRO A 368 3.62 0.70 22.13
CA PRO A 368 3.26 -0.62 22.63
C PRO A 368 4.24 -1.70 22.15
N GLN A 369 4.28 -2.81 22.89
CA GLN A 369 5.06 -4.00 22.56
C GLN A 369 4.61 -4.58 21.20
N SER A 370 5.56 -5.13 20.44
CA SER A 370 5.27 -5.75 19.14
C SER A 370 4.67 -7.16 19.26
N THR A 371 3.98 -7.61 18.19
CA THR A 371 3.46 -8.99 18.12
C THR A 371 4.56 -10.02 18.19
N LEU A 372 5.73 -9.74 17.60
CA LEU A 372 6.89 -10.60 17.68
C LEU A 372 7.33 -10.84 19.12
N SER A 373 7.44 -9.77 19.90
CA SER A 373 7.89 -9.86 21.30
C SER A 373 6.88 -10.59 22.16
N SER A 374 5.59 -10.27 22.05
CA SER A 374 4.55 -10.98 22.80
C SER A 374 4.49 -12.45 22.39
N PHE A 375 4.56 -12.76 21.10
CA PHE A 375 4.66 -14.15 20.63
C PHE A 375 5.82 -14.88 21.29
N PHE A 376 7.01 -14.29 21.30
CA PHE A 376 8.19 -14.92 21.88
C PHE A 376 8.05 -15.12 23.40
N TYR A 377 7.61 -14.09 24.14
CA TYR A 377 7.47 -14.18 25.59
C TYR A 377 6.35 -15.13 26.04
N ASP A 378 5.25 -15.18 25.30
CA ASP A 378 4.12 -16.07 25.59
C ASP A 378 4.40 -17.51 25.20
N GLN A 379 4.86 -17.72 23.97
CA GLN A 379 4.93 -19.06 23.38
C GLN A 379 6.24 -19.77 23.69
N VAL A 380 7.36 -19.04 23.72
CA VAL A 380 8.69 -19.63 23.94
C VAL A 380 9.08 -19.59 25.41
N LEU A 381 9.01 -18.40 26.03
CA LEU A 381 9.49 -18.22 27.41
C LEU A 381 8.44 -18.57 28.47
N LYS A 382 7.14 -18.45 28.14
CA LYS A 382 6.00 -18.66 29.04
C LYS A 382 6.03 -17.73 30.26
N ILE A 383 6.44 -16.48 30.05
CA ILE A 383 6.52 -15.44 31.09
C ILE A 383 5.60 -14.24 30.85
N GLY A 384 4.91 -14.22 29.70
CA GLY A 384 3.95 -13.18 29.36
C GLY A 384 4.58 -11.80 29.27
N ASP A 385 3.83 -10.80 29.72
CA ASP A 385 4.24 -9.38 29.69
C ASP A 385 5.49 -9.07 30.51
N ARG A 386 5.90 -9.96 31.41
CA ARG A 386 7.14 -9.81 32.19
C ARG A 386 8.41 -10.05 31.36
N GLY A 387 8.30 -10.37 30.08
CA GLY A 387 9.47 -10.60 29.22
C GLY A 387 10.42 -9.41 29.10
N LEU A 388 9.95 -8.19 29.40
CA LEU A 388 10.78 -6.99 29.44
C LEU A 388 11.52 -6.82 30.79
N ASP A 389 11.08 -7.50 31.84
CA ASP A 389 11.57 -7.32 33.21
C ASP A 389 12.73 -8.26 33.56
N PHE A 390 13.02 -9.23 32.70
CA PHE A 390 14.13 -10.17 32.88
C PHE A 390 15.27 -9.89 31.91
N CYS A 391 16.50 -10.05 32.40
CA CYS A 391 17.70 -10.02 31.58
C CYS A 391 17.76 -11.31 30.72
N PRO A 392 17.95 -11.21 29.39
CA PRO A 392 18.06 -12.38 28.51
C PRO A 392 19.13 -13.39 28.97
N HIS A 393 20.26 -12.90 29.49
CA HIS A 393 21.39 -13.72 29.92
C HIS A 393 21.10 -14.47 31.23
N GLN A 394 20.66 -13.74 32.26
CA GLN A 394 20.50 -14.25 33.63
C GLN A 394 19.26 -15.14 33.82
N PHE A 395 18.26 -15.02 32.93
CA PHE A 395 16.99 -15.73 33.08
C PHE A 395 17.16 -17.25 33.14
N TRP A 396 18.11 -17.81 32.38
CA TRP A 396 18.29 -19.26 32.31
C TRP A 396 19.14 -19.81 33.46
N GLU A 397 20.06 -19.02 34.00
CA GLU A 397 20.87 -19.39 35.16
C GLU A 397 19.99 -19.58 36.40
N SER A 398 19.00 -18.71 36.59
CA SER A 398 18.05 -18.77 37.73
C SER A 398 17.07 -19.96 37.68
N LYS A 399 16.92 -20.64 36.54
CA LYS A 399 16.04 -21.82 36.39
C LYS A 399 16.75 -23.16 36.58
N GLN A 400 18.07 -23.15 36.72
CA GLN A 400 18.88 -24.35 36.98
C GLN A 400 19.17 -24.58 38.47
N GLN A 401 18.78 -23.63 39.33
CA GLN A 401 18.66 -23.80 40.78
C GLN A 401 17.21 -24.12 41.13
#